data_AF-A0A7C5CYC1-F1
#
_entry.id   AF-A0A7C5CYC1-F1
#
_cell.length_a   1.000
_cell.length_b   1.000
_cell.length_c   1.000
_cell.angle_alpha   90.00
_cell.angle_beta   90.00
_cell.angle_gamma   90.00
#
_symmetry.space_group_name_H-M   'P 1'
#
loop_
_entity.id
_entity.type
_entity.pdbx_description
1 polymer ?
#
loop_
_entity_poly.entity_id
_entity_poly.type
_entity_poly.pdbx_seq_one_letter_code
_entity_poly.pdbx_strand_id
1 'polypeptide(L)' 'KPQQTVDIHLQNTTLQAKGRHDPCVLPRAVPVVEAMTALVLADHALRHKTICQWDK' A
#
# COMPACT_ATOMS: atom_id res chain seq x y z
N LYS A 1 -17.34 13.19 7.61
CA LYS A 1 -17.79 14.58 7.36
C LYS A 1 -18.15 14.70 5.88
N PRO A 2 -19.10 15.57 5.50
CA PRO A 2 -19.31 15.88 4.08
C PRO A 2 -18.02 16.48 3.49
N GLN A 3 -17.64 16.03 2.29
CA GLN A 3 -16.45 16.45 1.56
C GLN A 3 -16.88 16.86 0.15
N GLN A 4 -16.38 18.01 -0.34
CA GLN A 4 -16.64 18.42 -1.72
C GLN A 4 -15.70 17.68 -2.67
N THR A 5 -16.22 17.19 -3.77
CA THR A 5 -15.47 16.44 -4.79
C THR A 5 -16.19 16.50 -6.15
N VAL A 6 -15.75 15.69 -7.11
CA VAL A 6 -16.39 15.54 -8.43
C VAL A 6 -16.76 14.09 -8.69
N ASP A 7 -17.79 13.87 -9.48
CA ASP A 7 -18.15 12.54 -9.97
C ASP A 7 -17.35 12.14 -11.24
N ILE A 8 -17.64 10.95 -11.78
CA ILE A 8 -16.99 10.44 -12.99
C ILE A 8 -17.31 11.24 -14.26
N HIS A 9 -18.35 12.09 -14.23
CA HIS A 9 -18.75 13.01 -15.30
C HIS A 9 -18.22 14.43 -15.06
N LEU A 10 -17.30 14.58 -14.12
CA LEU A 10 -16.67 15.85 -13.72
C LEU A 10 -17.65 16.89 -13.17
N GLN A 11 -18.82 16.46 -12.69
CA GLN A 11 -19.79 17.33 -12.06
C GLN A 11 -19.50 17.47 -10.56
N ASN A 12 -19.65 18.68 -10.03
CA ASN A 12 -19.45 18.95 -8.60
C ASN A 12 -20.47 18.18 -7.75
N THR A 13 -19.99 17.51 -6.71
CA THR A 13 -20.84 16.73 -5.81
C THR A 13 -20.27 16.71 -4.39
N THR A 14 -21.12 16.35 -3.41
CA THR A 14 -20.71 16.23 -2.01
C THR A 14 -20.68 14.75 -1.61
N LEU A 15 -19.49 14.26 -1.25
CA LEU A 15 -19.28 12.91 -0.73
C LEU A 15 -19.48 12.89 0.80
N GLN A 16 -20.37 12.04 1.27
CA GLN A 16 -20.52 11.74 2.70
C GLN A 16 -20.27 10.25 2.93
N ALA A 17 -19.08 9.93 3.42
CA ALA A 17 -18.69 8.56 3.75
C ALA A 17 -19.60 7.99 4.86
N LYS A 18 -20.13 6.78 4.64
CA LYS A 18 -21.01 6.05 5.57
C LYS A 18 -20.23 4.89 6.20
N GLY A 19 -20.53 4.56 7.46
CA GLY A 19 -19.96 3.40 8.16
C GLY A 19 -18.67 3.69 8.93
N ARG A 20 -18.01 2.62 9.39
CA ARG A 20 -16.79 2.70 10.22
C ARG A 20 -15.57 2.94 9.33
N HIS A 21 -14.92 4.08 9.53
CA HIS A 21 -13.60 4.36 8.97
C HIS A 21 -12.54 4.23 10.04
N ASP A 22 -11.35 3.82 9.62
CA ASP A 22 -10.20 3.81 10.49
C ASP A 22 -9.80 5.26 10.79
N PRO A 23 -9.78 5.71 12.07
CA PRO A 23 -9.37 7.07 12.40
C PRO A 23 -7.87 7.29 12.16
N CYS A 24 -7.08 6.21 12.19
CA CYS A 24 -5.64 6.27 11.95
C CYS A 24 -5.18 4.94 11.33
N VAL A 25 -4.73 4.99 10.07
CA VAL A 25 -4.22 3.80 9.37
C VAL A 25 -2.78 3.43 9.76
N LEU A 26 -2.04 4.34 10.41
CA LEU A 26 -0.60 4.20 10.67
C LEU A 26 -0.23 2.95 11.48
N PRO A 27 -0.92 2.59 12.59
CA PRO A 27 -0.58 1.38 13.36
C PRO A 27 -0.69 0.09 12.54
N ARG A 28 -1.56 0.08 11.52
CA ARG A 28 -1.73 -1.05 10.60
C ARG A 28 -0.72 -1.04 9.46
N ALA A 29 -0.16 0.12 9.13
CA ALA A 29 0.78 0.26 8.01
C ALA A 29 2.14 -0.35 8.33
N VAL A 30 2.64 -0.20 9.57
CA VAL A 30 3.96 -0.72 9.99
C VAL A 30 4.13 -2.22 9.73
N PRO A 31 3.25 -3.12 10.21
CA PRO A 31 3.42 -4.56 9.95
C PRO A 31 3.32 -4.93 8.47
N VAL A 32 2.56 -4.14 7.67
CA VAL A 32 2.49 -4.34 6.22
C VAL A 32 3.83 -3.99 5.56
N VAL A 33 4.42 -2.85 5.93
CA VAL A 33 5.71 -2.42 5.38
C VAL A 33 6.80 -3.43 5.73
N GLU A 34 6.88 -3.89 6.98
CA GLU A 34 7.87 -4.88 7.42
C GLU A 34 7.78 -6.18 6.61
N ALA A 35 6.57 -6.71 6.42
CA ALA A 35 6.34 -7.92 5.63
C ALA A 35 6.73 -7.71 4.16
N MET A 36 6.34 -6.58 3.56
CA MET A 36 6.69 -6.27 2.18
C MET A 36 8.21 -6.10 2.00
N THR A 37 8.89 -5.46 2.94
CA THR A 37 10.35 -5.34 2.93
C THR A 37 11.02 -6.71 3.00
N ALA A 38 10.56 -7.60 3.87
CA ALA A 38 11.10 -8.96 3.96
C ALA A 38 10.92 -9.76 2.66
N LEU A 39 9.75 -9.64 2.01
CA LEU A 39 9.48 -10.26 0.71
C LEU A 39 10.41 -9.73 -0.39
N VAL A 40 10.61 -8.41 -0.46
CA VAL A 40 11.50 -7.79 -1.45
C VAL A 40 12.95 -8.22 -1.24
N LEU A 41 13.42 -8.26 0.01
CA LEU A 41 14.78 -8.73 0.32
C LEU A 41 14.95 -10.22 -0.03
N ALA A 42 13.94 -11.05 0.24
CA ALA A 42 13.97 -12.46 -0.13
C ALA A 42 14.02 -12.66 -1.66
N ASP A 43 13.21 -11.91 -2.41
CA ASP A 43 13.23 -11.92 -3.88
C ASP A 43 14.61 -11.51 -4.41
N HIS A 44 15.18 -10.42 -3.89
CA HIS A 44 16.54 -10.00 -4.27
C HIS A 44 17.61 -11.04 -3.93
N ALA A 45 17.52 -11.69 -2.76
CA ALA A 45 18.45 -12.74 -2.39
C ALA A 45 18.37 -13.94 -3.33
N LEU A 46 17.15 -14.36 -3.71
CA LEU A 46 16.95 -15.46 -4.65
C LEU A 46 17.44 -15.11 -6.06
N ARG A 47 17.14 -13.90 -6.55
CA ARG A 47 17.65 -13.40 -7.83
C ARG A 47 19.17 -13.33 -7.85
N HIS A 48 19.77 -12.86 -6.76
CA HIS A 48 21.21 -12.76 -6.66
C HIS A 48 21.87 -14.15 -6.74
N LYS A 49 21.30 -15.17 -6.07
CA LYS A 49 21.77 -16.56 -6.15
C LYS A 49 21.72 -17.14 -7.57
N THR A 50 20.66 -16.83 -8.33
CA THR A 50 20.44 -17.45 -9.65
C THR A 50 21.10 -16.68 -10.80
N ILE A 51 21.11 -15.35 -10.74
CA ILE A 51 21.57 -14.48 -11.84
C ILE A 51 23.06 -14.11 -11.67
N CYS A 52 23.49 -13.78 -10.45
CA CYS A 52 24.85 -13.30 -10.22
C CYS A 52 25.84 -14.42 -9.83
N GLN A 53 25.36 -15.64 -9.55
CA GLN A 53 26.16 -16.81 -9.13
C GLN A 53 27.27 -16.44 -8.13
N TRP A 54 26.90 -15.96 -6.95
CA TRP A 54 27.88 -15.58 -5.91
C TRP A 54 28.65 -16.75 -5.28
N ASP A 55 28.43 -17.96 -5.78
CA ASP A 55 29.02 -19.22 -5.30
C ASP A 55 29.89 -19.91 -6.39
N LYS A 56 30.31 -19.14 -7.41
CA LYS A 56 31.41 -19.50 -8.34
C LYS A 56 32.41 -18.37 -8.48
#